data_AF-A0A847BGK4-F1
#
_entry.id   AF-A0A847BGK4-F1
#
_cell.length_a   1.000
_cell.length_b   1.000
_cell.length_c   1.000
_cell.angle_alpha   90.00
_cell.angle_beta   90.00
_cell.angle_gamma   90.00
#
_symmetry.space_group_name_H-M   'P 1'
#
loop_
_entity.id
_entity.type
_entity.pdbx_description
1 polymer ?
#
loop_
_entity_poly.entity_id
_entity_poly.type
_entity_poly.pdbx_seq_one_letter_code
_entity_poly.pdbx_strand_id
1 'polypeptide(L)'
;SYNWGAGISRIFTAAGFIKNNMPLGQPLSLSDQEAWDIAYYMVSQERPQDPRYTGDVAETLERFGPTFHRHSLYGQEGPDGEILADHANWGEKGDEVKPWNVGQPRFVELKAQEAEAQE
;
A
#
# COMPACT_ATOMS: atom_id res chain seq x y z
N SER A 1 5.91 -4.72 9.21
CA SER A 1 4.72 -4.42 8.40
C SER A 1 5.13 -3.71 7.11
N TYR A 2 4.23 -3.52 6.15
CA TYR A 2 4.47 -2.81 4.88
C TYR A 2 3.52 -1.61 4.77
N ASN A 3 3.89 -0.60 3.98
CA ASN A 3 3.09 0.61 3.79
C ASN A 3 1.93 0.42 2.81
N TRP A 4 1.01 1.39 2.75
CA TRP A 4 -0.12 1.40 1.81
C TRP A 4 0.29 1.35 0.33
N GLY A 5 1.49 1.83 0.00
CA GLY A 5 2.06 1.80 -1.35
C GLY A 5 2.72 0.48 -1.77
N ALA A 6 2.76 -0.53 -0.91
CA ALA A 6 3.33 -1.84 -1.23
C ALA A 6 2.33 -2.70 -2.04
N GLY A 7 2.78 -3.44 -3.05
CA GLY A 7 1.87 -4.23 -3.89
C GLY A 7 1.02 -5.27 -3.15
N ILE A 8 1.51 -5.75 -1.99
CA ILE A 8 0.82 -6.70 -1.12
C ILE A 8 -0.33 -6.06 -0.31
N SER A 9 -0.50 -4.72 -0.34
CA SER A 9 -1.70 -4.04 0.19
C SER A 9 -2.96 -4.29 -0.66
N ARG A 10 -2.80 -4.92 -1.83
CA ARG A 10 -3.93 -5.33 -2.67
C ARG A 10 -4.43 -6.69 -2.23
N ILE A 11 -5.73 -6.81 -2.01
CA ILE A 11 -6.34 -8.02 -1.42
C ILE A 11 -6.03 -9.26 -2.26
N PHE A 12 -6.13 -9.18 -3.58
CA PHE A 12 -5.86 -10.33 -4.46
C PHE A 12 -4.39 -10.79 -4.40
N THR A 13 -3.45 -9.86 -4.24
CA THR A 13 -2.02 -10.19 -4.16
C THR A 13 -1.73 -10.86 -2.81
N ALA A 14 -2.32 -10.34 -1.73
CA ALA A 14 -2.25 -10.96 -0.41
C ALA A 14 -2.87 -12.37 -0.40
N ALA A 15 -4.08 -12.54 -0.94
CA ALA A 15 -4.76 -13.84 -1.02
C ALA A 15 -3.95 -14.87 -1.82
N GLY A 16 -3.40 -14.45 -2.97
CA GLY A 16 -2.51 -15.30 -3.77
C GLY A 16 -1.24 -15.70 -3.01
N PHE A 17 -0.63 -14.77 -2.26
CA PHE A 17 0.52 -15.09 -1.43
C PHE A 17 0.17 -16.07 -0.31
N ILE A 18 -0.92 -15.83 0.41
CA ILE A 18 -1.40 -16.66 1.52
C ILE A 18 -1.70 -18.07 1.03
N LYS A 19 -2.49 -18.23 -0.03
CA LYS A 19 -2.84 -19.55 -0.58
C LYS A 19 -1.60 -20.38 -0.93
N ASN A 20 -0.59 -19.77 -1.53
CA ASN A 20 0.56 -20.50 -2.06
C ASN A 20 1.68 -20.71 -1.03
N ASN A 21 1.82 -19.84 -0.03
CA ASN A 21 3.00 -19.82 0.84
C ASN A 21 2.68 -19.90 2.34
N MET A 22 1.40 -19.82 2.72
CA MET A 22 0.97 -19.86 4.12
C MET A 22 0.01 -21.03 4.36
N PRO A 23 0.09 -21.69 5.53
CA PRO A 23 1.14 -21.56 6.55
C PRO A 23 2.50 -22.07 6.07
N LEU A 24 3.59 -21.60 6.71
CA LEU A 24 4.94 -22.01 6.35
C LEU A 24 5.10 -23.54 6.46
N GLY A 25 5.57 -24.17 5.38
CA GLY A 25 5.70 -25.63 5.29
C GLY A 25 4.42 -26.38 4.93
N GLN A 26 3.30 -25.66 4.71
CA GLN A 26 2.01 -26.24 4.32
C GLN A 26 1.37 -25.43 3.17
N PRO A 27 2.03 -25.33 1.99
CA PRO A 27 1.47 -24.61 0.86
C PRO A 27 0.15 -25.24 0.39
N LEU A 28 -0.79 -24.42 -0.09
CA LEU A 28 -2.10 -24.85 -0.62
C LEU A 28 -3.01 -25.57 0.38
N SER A 29 -2.70 -25.51 1.68
CA SER A 29 -3.51 -26.15 2.73
C SER A 29 -4.83 -25.44 3.03
N LEU A 30 -4.91 -24.14 2.76
CA LEU A 30 -6.11 -23.32 2.94
C LEU A 30 -7.03 -23.44 1.72
N SER A 31 -8.35 -23.34 1.92
CA SER A 31 -9.30 -23.13 0.83
C SER A 31 -9.13 -21.73 0.21
N ASP A 32 -9.69 -21.53 -0.98
CA ASP A 32 -9.63 -20.23 -1.65
C ASP A 32 -10.35 -19.16 -0.82
N GLN A 33 -11.51 -19.49 -0.24
CA GLN A 33 -12.27 -18.57 0.60
C GLN A 33 -11.48 -18.19 1.87
N GLU A 34 -10.90 -19.17 2.57
CA GLU A 34 -10.09 -18.88 3.76
C GLU A 34 -8.89 -17.98 3.43
N ALA A 35 -8.24 -18.18 2.28
CA ALA A 35 -7.14 -17.33 1.85
C ALA A 35 -7.60 -15.89 1.59
N TRP A 36 -8.79 -15.69 1.02
CA TRP A 36 -9.39 -14.37 0.83
C TRP A 36 -9.81 -13.71 2.15
N ASP A 37 -10.41 -14.46 3.07
CA ASP A 37 -10.86 -13.95 4.37
C ASP A 37 -9.66 -13.50 5.22
N ILE A 38 -8.61 -14.32 5.27
CA ILE A 38 -7.36 -13.99 5.98
C ILE A 38 -6.69 -12.77 5.31
N ALA A 39 -6.66 -12.72 3.98
CA ALA A 39 -6.09 -11.59 3.25
C ALA A 39 -6.85 -10.29 3.53
N TYR A 40 -8.18 -10.34 3.52
CA TYR A 40 -9.04 -9.20 3.80
C TYR A 40 -8.78 -8.69 5.22
N TYR A 41 -8.82 -9.57 6.22
CA TYR A 41 -8.55 -9.21 7.61
C TYR A 41 -7.15 -8.62 7.82
N MET A 42 -6.12 -9.18 7.15
CA MET A 42 -4.75 -8.66 7.24
C MET A 42 -4.59 -7.30 6.56
N VAL A 43 -5.22 -7.09 5.41
CA VAL A 43 -5.11 -5.86 4.62
C VAL A 43 -5.92 -4.73 5.22
N SER A 44 -7.03 -5.02 5.90
CA SER A 44 -7.91 -4.04 6.56
C SER A 44 -7.32 -3.40 7.81
N GLN A 45 -6.15 -3.86 8.26
CA GLN A 45 -5.42 -3.23 9.37
C GLN A 45 -4.66 -1.99 8.89
N GLU A 46 -4.62 -0.98 9.76
CA GLU A 46 -3.88 0.25 9.51
C GLU A 46 -2.37 0.02 9.41
N ARG A 47 -1.70 0.84 8.59
CA ARG A 47 -0.29 0.66 8.22
C ARG A 47 0.33 1.98 7.75
N PRO A 48 1.67 2.09 7.72
CA PRO A 48 2.33 3.31 7.28
C PRO A 48 1.81 3.86 5.95
N GLN A 49 1.71 5.18 5.85
CA GLN A 49 1.16 5.87 4.70
C GLN A 49 1.92 5.57 3.39
N ASP A 50 1.21 5.64 2.27
CA ASP A 50 1.80 5.55 0.94
C ASP A 50 2.76 6.72 0.72
N PRO A 51 4.02 6.48 0.32
CA PRO A 51 4.93 7.57 -0.05
C PRO A 51 4.30 8.55 -1.05
N ARG A 52 3.40 8.11 -1.92
CA ARG A 52 2.76 8.98 -2.92
C ARG A 52 1.65 9.86 -2.34
N TYR A 53 1.36 9.77 -1.05
CA TYR A 53 0.34 10.56 -0.37
C TYR A 53 0.63 12.06 -0.49
N THR A 54 -0.40 12.82 -0.86
CA THR A 54 -0.30 14.26 -1.12
C THR A 54 -0.65 15.12 0.10
N GLY A 55 -1.08 14.50 1.21
CA GLY A 55 -1.63 15.22 2.36
C GLY A 55 -3.16 15.12 2.46
N ASP A 56 -3.81 14.62 1.41
CA ASP A 56 -5.24 14.30 1.39
C ASP A 56 -5.47 12.93 0.74
N VAL A 57 -6.33 12.12 1.35
CA VAL A 57 -6.68 10.78 0.88
C VAL A 57 -7.47 10.87 -0.41
N ALA A 58 -8.39 11.84 -0.52
CA ALA A 58 -9.22 12.00 -1.71
C ALA A 58 -8.39 12.40 -2.93
N GLU A 59 -7.49 13.38 -2.79
CA GLU A 59 -6.53 13.74 -3.85
C GLU A 59 -5.62 12.57 -4.24
N THR A 60 -5.12 11.82 -3.24
CA THR A 60 -4.27 10.64 -3.49
C THR A 60 -5.05 9.56 -4.26
N LEU A 61 -6.33 9.35 -3.93
CA LEU A 61 -7.23 8.43 -4.64
C LEU A 61 -7.59 8.91 -6.05
N GLU A 62 -7.74 10.21 -6.28
CA GLU A 62 -7.98 10.72 -7.64
C GLU A 62 -6.78 10.38 -8.55
N ARG A 63 -5.56 10.58 -8.04
CA ARG A 63 -4.32 10.36 -8.81
C ARG A 63 -3.96 8.89 -8.95
N PHE A 64 -4.09 8.10 -7.88
CA PHE A 64 -3.57 6.73 -7.79
C PHE A 64 -4.64 5.66 -7.58
N GLY A 65 -5.90 6.04 -7.38
CA GLY A 65 -7.06 5.14 -7.32
C GLY A 65 -7.18 4.25 -8.55
N PRO A 66 -7.27 4.80 -9.77
CA PRO A 66 -7.46 4.01 -10.99
C PRO A 66 -6.30 3.05 -11.29
N THR A 67 -5.10 3.39 -10.85
CA THR A 67 -3.86 2.68 -11.19
C THR A 67 -3.43 1.71 -10.10
N PHE A 68 -3.21 2.21 -8.88
CA PHE A 68 -2.61 1.43 -7.80
C PHE A 68 -3.63 0.96 -6.76
N HIS A 69 -4.52 1.85 -6.31
CA HIS A 69 -5.43 1.59 -5.19
C HIS A 69 -6.75 0.91 -5.59
N ARG A 70 -6.95 0.62 -6.89
CA ARG A 70 -8.15 -0.01 -7.44
C ARG A 70 -8.62 -1.26 -6.69
N HIS A 71 -7.69 -2.03 -6.15
CA HIS A 71 -7.96 -3.30 -5.43
C HIS A 71 -7.38 -3.31 -4.01
N SER A 72 -7.17 -2.14 -3.43
CA SER A 72 -6.76 -1.98 -2.03
C SER A 72 -7.91 -1.35 -1.22
N LEU A 73 -7.83 -1.47 0.10
CA LEU A 73 -8.79 -0.83 1.03
C LEU A 73 -8.42 0.62 1.39
N TYR A 74 -7.55 1.25 0.60
CA TYR A 74 -7.09 2.62 0.83
C TYR A 74 -8.26 3.62 0.79
N GLY A 75 -8.43 4.44 1.84
CA GLY A 75 -9.52 5.40 1.96
C GLY A 75 -10.92 4.78 2.14
N GLN A 76 -10.99 3.48 2.47
CA GLN A 76 -12.24 2.82 2.85
C GLN A 76 -12.39 2.78 4.36
N GLU A 77 -13.60 2.49 4.84
CA GLU A 77 -13.86 2.27 6.25
C GLU A 77 -13.22 0.95 6.70
N GLY A 78 -12.43 1.03 7.77
CA GLY A 78 -11.79 -0.09 8.43
C GLY A 78 -12.74 -0.87 9.33
N PRO A 79 -12.27 -1.98 9.92
CA PRO A 79 -13.09 -2.81 10.80
C PRO A 79 -13.57 -2.09 12.07
N ASP A 80 -12.84 -1.08 12.55
CA ASP A 80 -13.15 -0.34 13.78
C ASP A 80 -13.87 1.01 13.49
N GLY A 81 -14.26 1.26 12.23
CA GLY A 81 -14.98 2.46 11.78
C GLY A 81 -14.08 3.66 11.45
N GLU A 82 -12.77 3.46 11.42
CA GLU A 82 -11.77 4.44 11.01
C GLU A 82 -11.64 4.51 9.48
N ILE A 83 -11.26 5.66 8.93
CA ILE A 83 -10.91 5.75 7.51
C ILE A 83 -9.47 5.27 7.34
N LEU A 84 -9.29 4.21 6.58
CA LEU A 84 -7.99 3.63 6.33
C LEU A 84 -7.10 4.57 5.54
N ALA A 85 -5.84 4.67 5.97
CA ALA A 85 -4.84 5.57 5.40
C ALA A 85 -5.13 7.07 5.59
N ASP A 86 -6.05 7.46 6.47
CA ASP A 86 -6.29 8.87 6.81
C ASP A 86 -5.34 9.36 7.92
N HIS A 87 -4.03 9.23 7.66
CA HIS A 87 -3.00 9.72 8.57
C HIS A 87 -1.68 10.01 7.86
N ALA A 88 -0.90 10.92 8.41
CA ALA A 88 0.44 11.25 7.92
C ALA A 88 1.54 10.46 8.66
N ASN A 89 1.34 9.16 8.93
CA ASN A 89 2.36 8.33 9.57
C ASN A 89 3.31 7.69 8.55
N TRP A 90 4.62 7.70 8.83
CA TRP A 90 5.63 7.10 7.93
C TRP A 90 6.33 5.89 8.56
N GLY A 91 5.71 5.32 9.60
CA GLY A 91 6.26 4.23 10.42
C GLY A 91 7.14 4.73 11.56
N GLU A 92 8.13 3.92 11.96
CA GLU A 92 8.98 4.15 13.15
C GLU A 92 9.85 5.41 13.08
N LYS A 93 9.95 6.07 11.92
CA LYS A 93 10.72 7.31 11.77
C LYS A 93 10.00 8.57 12.27
N GLY A 94 8.75 8.43 12.75
CA GLY A 94 7.96 9.53 13.31
C GLY A 94 7.48 10.54 12.25
N ASP A 95 6.73 11.54 12.71
CA ASP A 95 6.10 12.56 11.86
C ASP A 95 7.09 13.58 11.28
N GLU A 96 8.30 13.66 11.85
CA GLU A 96 9.35 14.60 11.43
C GLU A 96 10.06 14.16 10.14
N VAL A 97 10.10 12.85 9.84
CA VAL A 97 10.86 12.33 8.70
C VAL A 97 9.92 11.91 7.58
N LYS A 98 9.62 12.85 6.70
CA LYS A 98 8.97 12.56 5.42
C LYS A 98 9.97 11.85 4.48
N PRO A 99 9.59 10.73 3.85
CA PRO A 99 10.38 10.15 2.78
C PRO A 99 10.69 11.20 1.70
N TRP A 100 11.91 11.17 1.14
CA TRP A 100 12.33 12.12 0.11
C TRP A 100 11.50 12.04 -1.17
N ASN A 101 10.81 10.92 -1.38
CA ASN A 101 9.96 10.63 -2.53
C ASN A 101 8.47 10.88 -2.26
N VAL A 102 8.12 11.69 -1.25
CA VAL A 102 6.70 11.96 -0.96
C VAL A 102 6.02 12.70 -2.10
N GLY A 103 4.88 12.18 -2.57
CA GLY A 103 4.14 12.74 -3.72
C GLY A 103 4.82 12.54 -5.08
N GLN A 104 5.99 11.91 -5.12
CA GLN A 104 6.76 11.65 -6.33
C GLN A 104 6.38 10.29 -6.95
N PRO A 105 5.92 10.26 -8.20
CA PRO A 105 5.67 9.00 -8.90
C PRO A 105 6.99 8.29 -9.23
N ARG A 106 7.03 6.96 -9.05
CA ARG A 106 8.23 6.11 -9.26
C ARG A 106 8.94 6.24 -10.62
N PHE A 107 8.29 6.78 -11.65
CA PHE A 107 8.75 6.68 -13.05
C PHE A 107 8.86 8.01 -13.79
N VAL A 108 8.79 9.17 -13.11
CA VAL A 108 8.78 10.47 -13.82
C VAL A 108 10.15 11.15 -13.89
N GLU A 109 11.12 10.81 -13.04
CA GLU A 109 12.38 11.56 -12.96
C GLU A 109 13.64 10.91 -13.56
N LEU A 110 13.54 9.85 -14.36
CA LEU A 110 14.76 9.34 -15.02
C LEU A 110 15.27 10.25 -16.15
N LYS A 111 14.39 11.05 -16.78
CA LYS A 111 14.80 11.93 -17.88
C LYS A 111 15.36 13.29 -17.43
N ALA A 112 14.98 13.76 -16.24
CA ALA A 112 15.45 15.06 -15.73
C ALA A 112 16.87 14.94 -15.14
N GLN A 113 17.17 13.83 -14.46
CA GLN A 113 18.48 13.60 -13.82
C GLN A 113 19.58 13.24 -14.83
N GLU A 114 19.25 12.63 -15.99
CA GLU A 114 20.21 12.39 -17.07
C GLU A 114 20.64 13.68 -17.80
N ALA A 115 19.81 14.73 -17.76
CA ALA A 115 20.11 16.01 -18.40
C ALA A 115 21.04 16.90 -17.55
N GLU A 116 20.93 16.86 -16.22
CA GLU A 116 21.82 17.60 -15.31
C GLU A 116 23.17 16.92 -15.07
N ALA A 117 23.28 15.60 -15.30
CA ALA A 117 24.54 14.87 -15.19
C ALA A 117 25.45 14.97 -16.44
N GLN A 118 24.98 15.66 -17.50
CA GLN A 118 25.71 15.88 -18.75
C GLN A 118 26.14 17.33 -18.97
N GLU A 119 25.98 18.21 -17.96
CA GLU A 119 26.52 19.57 -17.95
C GLU A 119 27.75 19.70 -17.05
#